data_AF-K7KAU5-F1
#
_entry.id   AF-K7KAU5-F1
#
_cell.length_a   1.000
_cell.length_b   1.000
_cell.length_c   1.000
_cell.angle_alpha   90.00
_cell.angle_beta   90.00
_cell.angle_gamma   90.00
#
_symmetry.space_group_name_H-M   'P 1'
#
loop_
_entity.id
_entity.type
_entity.pdbx_description
1 polymer ?
#
loop_
_entity_poly.entity_id
_entity_poly.type
_entity_poly.pdbx_seq_one_letter_code
_entity_poly.pdbx_strand_id
1 'polypeptide(L)'
;MLQMSCEEHDKIAAKSQFITHTIGRTLAEMDIKSTPIDTKAFIFHTLVQLKDTTIRDSFDLYSGLFLHNRFALQVLENLEHALHKVKETLVQRKSERSWVQKRLNADI
;
A
#
# COMPACT_ATOMS: atom_id res chain seq x y z
N MET A 1 -3.79 17.97 -22.10
CA MET A 1 -4.61 17.80 -20.88
C MET A 1 -5.93 17.18 -21.27
N LEU A 2 -6.37 16.16 -20.54
CA LEU A 2 -7.71 15.60 -20.70
C LEU A 2 -8.73 16.59 -20.12
N GLN A 3 -9.81 16.88 -20.83
CA GLN A 3 -10.85 17.77 -20.33
C GLN A 3 -11.80 17.01 -19.38
N MET A 4 -11.96 17.53 -18.17
CA MET A 4 -12.85 17.05 -17.12
C MET A 4 -13.14 18.15 -16.11
N SER A 5 -14.15 17.97 -15.26
CA SER A 5 -14.42 18.90 -14.15
C SER A 5 -13.36 18.77 -13.05
N CYS A 6 -13.20 19.81 -12.23
CA CYS A 6 -12.30 19.77 -11.06
C CYS A 6 -12.70 18.65 -10.09
N GLU A 7 -14.00 18.44 -9.88
CA GLU A 7 -14.47 17.36 -9.01
C GLU A 7 -14.09 15.97 -9.54
N GLU A 8 -14.26 15.73 -10.84
CA GLU A 8 -13.90 14.46 -11.44
C GLU A 8 -12.38 14.26 -11.43
N HIS A 9 -11.62 15.31 -11.71
CA HIS A 9 -10.17 15.32 -11.55
C HIS A 9 -9.77 14.88 -10.14
N ASP A 10 -10.32 15.52 -9.10
CA ASP A 10 -9.94 15.24 -7.71
C ASP A 10 -10.32 13.82 -7.30
N LYS A 11 -11.47 13.34 -7.74
CA LYS A 11 -11.92 11.97 -7.50
C LYS A 11 -10.97 10.94 -8.13
N ILE A 12 -10.53 11.18 -9.36
CA ILE A 12 -9.57 10.32 -10.06
C ILE A 12 -8.18 10.42 -9.40
N ALA A 13 -7.71 11.63 -9.12
CA ALA A 13 -6.42 11.89 -8.50
C ALA A 13 -6.31 11.25 -7.11
N ALA A 14 -7.39 11.30 -6.31
CA ALA A 14 -7.45 10.62 -5.02
C ALA A 14 -7.22 9.11 -5.17
N LYS A 15 -7.87 8.47 -6.15
CA LYS A 15 -7.78 7.03 -6.39
C LYS A 15 -6.53 6.58 -7.13
N SER A 16 -5.71 7.51 -7.63
CA SER A 16 -4.53 7.21 -8.44
C SER A 16 -3.28 7.85 -7.84
N GLN A 17 -3.09 9.14 -8.04
CA GLN A 17 -1.91 9.89 -7.59
C GLN A 17 -1.75 9.83 -6.06
N PHE A 18 -2.82 10.10 -5.30
CA PHE A 18 -2.74 10.10 -3.85
C PHE A 18 -2.43 8.71 -3.29
N ILE A 19 -3.09 7.64 -3.78
CA ILE A 19 -2.73 6.25 -3.40
C ILE A 19 -1.26 5.96 -3.73
N THR A 20 -0.80 6.35 -4.92
CA THR A 20 0.56 6.06 -5.39
C THR A 20 1.59 6.71 -4.48
N HIS A 21 1.40 7.98 -4.13
CA HIS A 21 2.24 8.67 -3.15
C HIS A 21 2.16 8.05 -1.76
N THR A 22 0.97 7.67 -1.31
CA THR A 22 0.77 7.05 0.00
C THR A 22 1.57 5.77 0.09
N ILE A 23 1.43 4.86 -0.89
CA ILE A 23 2.19 3.61 -0.95
C ILE A 23 3.69 3.89 -1.00
N GLY A 24 4.15 4.77 -1.89
CA GLY A 24 5.57 5.08 -2.02
C GLY A 24 6.18 5.64 -0.73
N ARG A 25 5.47 6.51 -0.01
CA ARG A 25 5.90 7.04 1.29
C ARG A 25 5.85 5.99 2.40
N THR A 26 4.85 5.10 2.41
CA THR A 26 4.84 3.95 3.34
C THR A 26 6.04 3.03 3.09
N LEU A 27 6.38 2.76 1.83
CA LEU A 27 7.57 1.99 1.48
C LEU A 27 8.87 2.69 1.91
N ALA A 28 8.89 4.03 1.87
CA ALA A 28 10.00 4.82 2.39
C ALA A 28 10.14 4.69 3.91
N GLU A 29 9.04 4.78 4.64
CA GLU A 29 8.99 4.58 6.10
C GLU A 29 9.47 3.18 6.50
N MET A 30 9.16 2.16 5.69
CA MET A 30 9.65 0.79 5.86
C MET A 30 11.15 0.62 5.51
N ASP A 31 11.81 1.67 5.03
CA ASP A 31 13.18 1.68 4.50
C ASP A 31 13.51 0.47 3.60
N ILE A 32 12.62 0.18 2.64
CA ILE A 32 12.86 -0.94 1.71
C ILE A 32 14.13 -0.70 0.89
N LYS A 33 14.89 -1.77 0.65
CA LYS A 33 16.13 -1.79 -0.14
C LYS A 33 16.18 -3.03 -1.01
N SER A 34 16.72 -2.89 -2.21
CA SER A 34 16.95 -4.03 -3.11
C SER A 34 17.81 -5.09 -2.43
N THR A 35 17.51 -6.37 -2.69
CA THR A 35 18.24 -7.52 -2.16
C THR A 35 18.77 -8.42 -3.29
N PRO A 36 19.84 -9.21 -3.05
CA PRO A 36 20.39 -10.10 -4.07
C PRO A 36 19.44 -11.21 -4.57
N ILE A 37 18.36 -11.49 -3.83
CA ILE A 37 17.41 -12.56 -4.11
C ILE A 37 16.03 -12.03 -4.54
N ASP A 38 15.94 -10.74 -4.88
CA ASP A 38 14.67 -10.11 -5.27
C ASP A 38 14.00 -10.93 -6.38
N THR A 39 12.87 -11.57 -6.03
CA THR A 39 12.14 -12.46 -6.93
C THR A 39 11.63 -11.68 -8.14
N LYS A 40 12.11 -12.04 -9.34
CA LYS A 40 11.99 -11.26 -10.57
C LYS A 40 12.43 -9.80 -10.35
N ALA A 41 13.75 -9.57 -10.31
CA ALA A 41 14.44 -8.28 -10.14
C ALA A 41 13.60 -7.04 -10.51
N PHE A 42 12.93 -7.06 -11.66
CA PHE A 42 12.06 -5.98 -12.11
C PHE A 42 10.95 -5.52 -11.13
N ILE A 43 10.21 -6.44 -10.49
CA ILE A 43 9.01 -6.07 -9.71
C ILE A 43 9.40 -5.35 -8.41
N PHE A 44 10.33 -5.93 -7.64
CA PHE A 44 10.78 -5.30 -6.41
C PHE A 44 11.55 -3.99 -6.69
N HIS A 45 12.37 -3.96 -7.76
CA HIS A 45 12.98 -2.71 -8.19
C HIS A 45 11.96 -1.63 -8.55
N THR A 46 10.80 -1.97 -9.10
CA THR A 46 9.72 -1.00 -9.35
C THR A 46 9.17 -0.42 -8.04
N LEU A 47 9.06 -1.22 -6.98
CA LEU A 47 8.65 -0.73 -5.66
C LEU A 47 9.71 0.20 -5.04
N VAL A 48 10.99 -0.15 -5.17
CA VAL A 48 12.10 0.72 -4.73
C VAL A 48 12.09 2.02 -5.54
N GLN A 49 11.91 1.96 -6.86
CA GLN A 49 11.79 3.15 -7.70
C GLN A 49 10.57 4.01 -7.35
N LEU A 50 9.45 3.40 -6.94
CA LEU A 50 8.27 4.11 -6.46
C LEU A 50 8.58 4.86 -5.15
N LYS A 51 9.22 4.19 -4.18
CA LYS A 51 9.75 4.84 -2.97
C LYS A 51 10.60 6.04 -3.37
N ASP A 52 11.65 5.82 -4.17
CA ASP A 52 12.62 6.85 -4.53
C ASP A 52 11.99 8.00 -5.29
N THR A 53 11.00 7.73 -6.15
CA THR A 53 10.28 8.76 -6.89
C THR A 53 9.43 9.63 -5.98
N THR A 54 8.69 9.01 -5.05
CA THR A 54 7.73 9.71 -4.19
C THR A 54 8.37 10.49 -3.06
N ILE A 55 9.57 10.11 -2.60
CA ILE A 55 10.32 10.86 -1.58
C ILE A 55 11.04 12.10 -2.14
N ARG A 56 11.24 12.20 -3.46
CA ARG A 56 11.79 13.42 -4.08
C ARG A 56 10.84 14.60 -3.98
N ASP A 57 9.54 14.31 -3.95
CA ASP A 57 8.52 15.32 -3.74
C ASP A 57 8.48 15.73 -2.26
N SER A 58 8.29 17.03 -2.01
CA SER A 58 8.21 17.56 -0.66
C SER A 58 7.04 16.95 0.11
N PHE A 59 7.19 16.86 1.44
CA PHE A 59 6.08 16.43 2.29
C PHE A 59 4.89 17.38 2.15
N ASP A 60 5.14 18.68 2.01
CA ASP A 60 4.10 19.68 1.77
C ASP A 60 3.26 19.38 0.54
N LEU A 61 3.88 19.00 -0.59
CA LEU A 61 3.15 18.63 -1.81
C LEU A 61 2.23 17.43 -1.56
N TYR A 62 2.74 16.38 -0.90
CA TYR A 62 1.94 15.21 -0.55
C TYR A 62 0.80 15.56 0.42
N SER A 63 1.09 16.35 1.45
CA SER A 63 0.07 16.80 2.41
C SER A 63 -1.03 17.60 1.72
N GLY A 64 -0.69 18.40 0.70
CA GLY A 64 -1.64 19.13 -0.12
C GLY A 64 -2.61 18.21 -0.87
N LEU A 65 -2.13 17.06 -1.39
CA LEU A 65 -2.99 16.06 -2.03
C LEU A 65 -4.05 15.48 -1.08
N PHE A 66 -3.77 15.48 0.23
CA PHE A 66 -4.72 15.01 1.25
C PHE A 66 -5.61 16.15 1.74
N LEU A 67 -5.02 17.26 2.16
CA LEU A 67 -5.71 18.38 2.80
C LEU A 67 -6.68 19.10 1.85
N HIS A 68 -6.37 19.14 0.56
CA HIS A 68 -7.17 19.87 -0.43
C HIS A 68 -8.05 18.97 -1.31
N ASN A 69 -8.02 17.64 -1.12
CA ASN A 69 -8.85 16.72 -1.87
C ASN A 69 -9.81 15.99 -0.93
N ARG A 70 -11.10 16.37 -0.97
CA ARG A 70 -12.14 15.79 -0.11
C ARG A 70 -12.31 14.28 -0.26
N PHE A 71 -11.86 13.68 -1.35
CA PHE A 71 -11.95 12.23 -1.60
C PHE A 71 -10.75 11.45 -1.03
N ALA A 72 -9.66 12.13 -0.65
CA ALA A 72 -8.42 11.48 -0.23
C ALA A 72 -8.59 10.70 1.09
N LEU A 73 -9.34 11.23 2.06
CA LEU A 73 -9.58 10.55 3.34
C LEU A 73 -10.25 9.19 3.14
N GLN A 74 -11.34 9.14 2.37
CA GLN A 74 -12.04 7.88 2.11
C GLN A 74 -11.14 6.87 1.41
N VAL A 75 -10.27 7.34 0.50
CA VAL A 75 -9.31 6.48 -0.19
C VAL A 75 -8.26 5.94 0.78
N LEU A 76 -7.77 6.75 1.72
CA LEU A 76 -6.83 6.31 2.75
C LEU A 76 -7.44 5.24 3.66
N GLU A 77 -8.68 5.47 4.14
CA GLU A 77 -9.44 4.49 4.93
C GLU A 77 -9.63 3.16 4.17
N ASN A 78 -9.94 3.23 2.87
CA ASN A 78 -10.07 2.04 2.04
C ASN A 78 -8.75 1.26 1.92
N LEU A 79 -7.62 1.98 1.80
CA LEU A 79 -6.30 1.36 1.76
C LEU A 79 -5.97 0.66 3.08
N GLU A 80 -6.23 1.32 4.21
CA GLU A 80 -6.02 0.75 5.54
C GLU A 80 -6.89 -0.49 5.76
N HIS A 81 -8.18 -0.41 5.45
CA HIS A 81 -9.11 -1.53 5.57
C HIS A 81 -8.68 -2.72 4.69
N ALA A 82 -8.26 -2.46 3.46
CA ALA A 82 -7.77 -3.50 2.57
C ALA A 82 -6.51 -4.19 3.13
N LEU A 83 -5.56 -3.42 3.65
CA LEU A 83 -4.35 -3.96 4.27
C LEU A 83 -4.69 -4.80 5.51
N HIS A 84 -5.61 -4.32 6.34
CA HIS A 84 -6.09 -5.05 7.52
C HIS A 84 -6.71 -6.40 7.14
N LYS A 85 -7.61 -6.42 6.15
CA LYS A 85 -8.28 -7.64 5.69
C LYS A 85 -7.30 -8.69 5.13
N VAL A 86 -6.27 -8.24 4.41
CA VAL A 86 -5.18 -9.13 3.95
C VAL A 86 -4.44 -9.73 5.14
N LYS A 87 -4.09 -8.91 6.15
CA LYS A 87 -3.44 -9.38 7.38
C LYS A 87 -4.32 -10.41 8.13
N GLU A 88 -5.60 -10.14 8.31
CA GLU A 88 -6.53 -11.07 8.99
C GLU A 88 -6.58 -12.42 8.30
N THR A 89 -6.68 -12.43 6.96
CA THR A 89 -6.68 -13.66 6.16
C THR A 89 -5.43 -14.49 6.40
N LEU A 90 -4.26 -13.85 6.52
CA LEU A 90 -2.99 -14.53 6.81
C LEU A 90 -2.96 -15.10 8.25
N VAL A 91 -3.46 -14.35 9.22
CA VAL A 91 -3.51 -14.77 10.63
C VAL A 91 -4.46 -15.95 10.82
N GLN A 92 -5.64 -15.93 10.17
CA GLN A 92 -6.61 -17.03 10.18
C GLN A 92 -6.00 -18.32 9.61
N ARG A 93 -5.31 -18.25 8.47
CA ARG A 93 -4.63 -19.42 7.91
C ARG A 93 -3.54 -19.98 8.83
N LYS A 94 -2.85 -19.12 9.59
CA LYS A 94 -1.86 -19.55 10.58
C LYS A 94 -2.51 -20.29 11.75
N SER A 95 -3.65 -19.81 12.26
CA SER A 95 -4.35 -20.47 13.37
C SER A 95 -4.93 -21.84 12.95
N GLU A 96 -5.50 -21.93 11.75
CA GLU A 96 -5.98 -23.21 11.18
C GLU A 96 -4.87 -24.25 11.09
N ARG A 97 -3.71 -23.87 10.53
CA ARG A 97 -2.55 -24.77 10.45
C ARG A 97 -2.04 -25.21 11.82
N SER A 98 -1.97 -24.29 12.78
CA SER A 98 -1.56 -24.62 14.14
C SER A 98 -2.54 -25.59 14.81
N TRP A 99 -3.85 -25.43 14.55
CA TRP A 99 -4.88 -26.29 15.10
C TRP A 99 -4.83 -27.71 14.50
N VAL A 100 -4.67 -27.83 13.18
CA VAL A 100 -4.49 -29.12 12.50
C VAL A 100 -3.26 -29.86 13.02
N GLN A 101 -2.13 -29.16 13.19
CA GLN A 101 -0.90 -29.77 13.70
C GLN A 101 -1.06 -30.28 15.15
N LYS A 102 -1.78 -29.53 16.00
CA LYS A 102 -2.07 -29.97 17.37
C LYS A 102 -2.93 -31.24 17.40
N ARG A 103 -3.87 -31.37 16.47
CA ARG A 103 -4.74 -32.55 16.37
C ARG A 103 -3.95 -33.79 15.97
N LEU A 104 -3.11 -33.68 14.93
CA LEU A 104 -2.24 -34.78 14.49
C LEU A 104 -1.28 -35.27 15.59
N ASN A 105 -0.79 -34.36 16.44
CA ASN A 105 0.10 -34.72 17.54
C ASN A 105 -0.62 -35.32 18.76
N ALA A 106 -1.94 -35.19 18.86
CA ALA A 106 -2.73 -35.75 19.97
C ALA A 106 -3.25 -37.17 19.66
N ASP A 107 -3.21 -37.58 18.39
CA ASP A 107 -3.63 -38.91 17.92
C ASP A 107 -2.45 -39.91 17.85
N ILE A 108 -1.28 -39.58 18.44
CA ILE A 108 -0.09 -40.44 18.61
C ILE A 108 0.17 -40.63 20.10
#